data_AF-A0A7W0WTT1-F1
#
_entry.id   AF-A0A7W0WTT1-F1
#
_cell.length_a   1.000
_cell.length_b   1.000
_cell.length_c   1.000
_cell.angle_alpha   90.00
_cell.angle_beta   90.00
_cell.angle_gamma   90.00
#
_symmetry.space_group_name_H-M   'P 1'
#
loop_
_entity.id
_entity.type
_entity.pdbx_description
1 polymer ?
#
loop_
_entity_poly.entity_id
_entity_poly.type
_entity_poly.pdbx_seq_one_letter_code
_entity_poly.pdbx_strand_id
1 'polypeptide(L)'
;GLARRALALSRAGNRNAEAGGLVHRALQLLDRQGYLEGSEEEVLVACAEVLRTGGAEDRARSVLDRARASARRKLDGLVDRTWRTAYLALPEIHKLLGS
;
A
#
# COMPACT_ATOMS: atom_id res chain seq x y z
N GLY A 1 2.26 2.40 11.96
CA GLY A 1 1.48 3.10 10.92
C GLY A 1 0.05 2.57 10.90
N LEU A 2 -0.94 3.43 10.61
CA LEU A 2 -2.36 3.04 10.60
C LEU A 2 -2.66 1.87 9.64
N ALA A 3 -2.02 1.84 8.48
CA ALA A 3 -2.18 0.76 7.50
C ALA A 3 -1.69 -0.61 8.02
N ARG A 4 -0.52 -0.66 8.67
CA ARG A 4 -0.02 -1.89 9.33
C ARG A 4 -0.97 -2.38 10.43
N ARG A 5 -1.53 -1.46 11.23
CA ARG A 5 -2.50 -1.80 12.28
C ARG A 5 -3.81 -2.32 11.68
N ALA A 6 -4.31 -1.68 10.62
CA ALA A 6 -5.48 -2.15 9.89
C ALA A 6 -5.28 -3.57 9.34
N LEU A 7 -4.12 -3.82 8.74
CA LEU A 7 -3.77 -5.14 8.20
C LEU A 7 -3.70 -6.21 9.29
N ALA A 8 -3.08 -5.91 10.42
CA ALA A 8 -3.03 -6.83 11.57
C ALA A 8 -4.44 -7.17 12.08
N LEU A 9 -5.33 -6.18 12.19
CA LEU A 9 -6.72 -6.38 12.61
C LEU A 9 -7.53 -7.20 11.60
N SER A 10 -7.34 -6.94 10.31
CA SER A 10 -7.99 -7.69 9.23
C SER A 10 -7.55 -9.17 9.23
N ARG A 11 -6.26 -9.45 9.46
CA ARG A 11 -5.74 -10.82 9.55
C ARG A 11 -6.22 -11.57 10.81
N ALA A 12 -6.61 -10.85 11.86
CA ALA A 12 -7.17 -11.41 13.08
C ALA A 12 -8.67 -11.80 12.96
N GLY A 13 -9.29 -11.63 11.78
CA GLY A 13 -10.56 -12.26 11.40
C GLY A 13 -11.86 -11.66 11.98
N ASN A 14 -11.82 -10.91 13.09
CA ASN A 14 -13.04 -10.42 13.78
C ASN A 14 -13.19 -8.90 13.86
N ARG A 15 -12.34 -8.11 13.19
CA ARG A 15 -12.30 -6.64 13.33
C ARG A 15 -12.29 -5.90 12.00
N ASN A 16 -12.99 -6.44 10.99
CA ASN A 16 -13.01 -5.89 9.63
C ASN A 16 -13.58 -4.46 9.54
N ALA A 17 -14.62 -4.14 10.31
CA ALA A 17 -15.18 -2.79 10.35
C ALA A 17 -14.17 -1.76 10.88
N GLU A 18 -13.46 -2.10 11.95
CA GLU A 18 -12.41 -1.25 12.52
C GLU A 18 -11.20 -1.13 11.59
N ALA A 19 -10.80 -2.25 10.96
CA ALA A 19 -9.75 -2.26 9.96
C ALA A 19 -10.11 -1.32 8.78
N GLY A 20 -11.36 -1.36 8.30
CA GLY A 20 -11.86 -0.44 7.27
C GLY A 20 -11.81 1.03 7.68
N GLY A 21 -12.18 1.36 8.92
CA GLY A 21 -12.05 2.72 9.45
C GLY A 21 -10.60 3.21 9.48
N LEU A 22 -9.66 2.33 9.84
CA LEU A 22 -8.23 2.64 9.82
C LEU A 22 -7.68 2.81 8.39
N VAL A 23 -8.16 2.02 7.42
CA VAL A 23 -7.83 2.20 6.00
C VAL A 23 -8.24 3.58 5.51
N HIS A 24 -9.47 3.99 5.79
CA HIS A 24 -9.95 5.30 5.36
C HIS A 24 -9.08 6.43 5.89
N ARG A 25 -8.74 6.36 7.19
CA ARG A 25 -7.86 7.36 7.82
C ARG A 25 -6.43 7.32 7.30
N ALA A 26 -5.89 6.13 7.01
CA ALA A 26 -4.56 6.00 6.42
C ALA A 26 -4.51 6.65 5.03
N LEU A 27 -5.50 6.41 4.16
CA LEU A 27 -5.56 7.02 2.83
C LEU A 27 -5.69 8.55 2.90
N GLN A 28 -6.55 9.08 3.79
CA GLN A 28 -6.68 10.52 3.99
C GLN A 28 -5.38 11.18 4.46
N LEU A 29 -4.63 10.52 5.34
CA LEU A 29 -3.34 11.06 5.81
C LEU A 29 -2.30 11.01 4.70
N LEU A 30 -2.27 9.93 3.90
CA LEU A 30 -1.39 9.82 2.75
C LEU A 30 -1.62 10.98 1.77
N ASP A 31 -2.87 11.29 1.48
CA ASP A 31 -3.26 12.38 0.57
C ASP A 31 -2.91 13.76 1.13
N ARG A 32 -2.92 13.94 2.46
CA ARG A 32 -2.70 15.23 3.11
C ARG A 32 -1.25 15.52 3.46
N GLN A 33 -0.50 14.52 3.89
CA GLN A 33 0.81 14.70 4.50
C GLN A 33 1.95 14.22 3.60
N GLY A 34 1.68 13.41 2.58
CA GLY A 34 2.69 12.84 1.68
C GLY A 34 3.66 11.84 2.35
N TYR A 35 3.73 11.82 3.69
CA TYR A 35 4.55 10.91 4.47
C TYR A 35 3.72 10.21 5.55
N LEU A 36 3.74 8.89 5.50
CA LEU A 36 3.29 8.00 6.57
C LEU A 36 4.48 7.15 7.00
N GLU A 37 4.41 6.50 8.15
CA GLU A 37 5.46 5.55 8.56
C GLU A 37 5.63 4.41 7.53
N GLY A 38 6.66 4.48 6.69
CA GLY A 38 6.92 3.54 5.61
C GLY A 38 6.90 4.22 4.23
N SER A 39 6.89 3.42 3.17
CA SER A 39 6.72 3.93 1.80
C SER A 39 5.24 4.15 1.48
N GLU A 40 4.94 5.06 0.54
CA GLU A 40 3.58 5.21 -0.02
C GLU A 40 3.06 3.85 -0.55
N GLU A 41 3.93 3.08 -1.19
CA GLU A 41 3.61 1.77 -1.76
C GLU A 41 3.26 0.75 -0.67
N GLU A 42 4.00 0.72 0.45
CA GLU A 42 3.71 -0.15 1.59
C GLU A 42 2.31 0.14 2.15
N VAL A 43 1.99 1.43 2.34
CA VAL A 43 0.69 1.87 2.83
C VAL A 43 -0.44 1.43 1.88
N LEU A 44 -0.30 1.71 0.59
CA LEU A 44 -1.33 1.40 -0.39
C LEU A 44 -1.53 -0.12 -0.53
N VAL A 45 -0.46 -0.93 -0.52
CA VAL A 45 -0.57 -2.40 -0.55
C VAL A 45 -1.28 -2.93 0.69
N ALA A 46 -0.94 -2.44 1.88
CA ALA A 46 -1.60 -2.84 3.12
C ALA A 46 -3.09 -2.46 3.14
N CYS A 47 -3.43 -1.25 2.66
CA CYS A 47 -4.82 -0.82 2.51
C CYS A 47 -5.61 -1.69 1.53
N ALA A 48 -5.01 -2.06 0.39
CA ALA A 48 -5.66 -2.94 -0.59
C ALA A 48 -5.85 -4.37 -0.08
N GLU A 49 -4.93 -4.91 0.72
CA GLU A 49 -5.10 -6.21 1.38
C GLU A 49 -6.33 -6.19 2.32
N VAL A 50 -6.47 -5.16 3.15
CA VAL A 50 -7.63 -5.01 4.06
C VAL A 50 -8.94 -4.87 3.29
N LEU A 51 -8.96 -4.07 2.22
CA LEU A 51 -10.16 -3.88 1.39
C LEU A 51 -10.62 -5.19 0.74
N ARG A 52 -9.69 -6.02 0.25
CA ARG A 52 -10.01 -7.36 -0.28
C ARG A 52 -10.61 -8.27 0.78
N THR A 53 -10.01 -8.34 1.97
CA THR A 53 -10.58 -9.13 3.08
C THR A 53 -11.98 -8.65 3.48
N GLY A 54 -12.25 -7.35 3.34
CA GLY A 54 -13.58 -6.77 3.55
C GLY A 54 -14.56 -6.90 2.36
N GLY A 55 -14.18 -7.58 1.28
CA GLY A 55 -15.02 -7.77 0.08
C GLY A 55 -15.11 -6.56 -0.86
N ALA A 56 -14.31 -5.51 -0.63
CA ALA A 56 -14.32 -4.28 -1.44
C ALA A 56 -13.31 -4.36 -2.60
N GLU A 57 -13.49 -5.34 -3.49
CA GLU A 57 -12.54 -5.66 -4.57
C GLU A 57 -12.25 -4.49 -5.52
N ASP A 58 -13.28 -3.76 -5.97
CA ASP A 58 -13.11 -2.61 -6.88
C ASP A 58 -12.27 -1.50 -6.24
N ARG A 59 -12.50 -1.25 -4.95
CA ARG A 59 -11.72 -0.27 -4.18
C ARG A 59 -10.29 -0.75 -4.00
N ALA A 60 -10.09 -2.03 -3.69
CA ALA A 60 -8.75 -2.59 -3.58
C ALA A 60 -7.97 -2.49 -4.90
N ARG A 61 -8.64 -2.76 -6.04
CA ARG A 61 -8.05 -2.62 -7.37
C ARG A 61 -7.63 -1.18 -7.65
N SER A 62 -8.51 -0.22 -7.40
CA SER A 62 -8.19 1.21 -7.56
C SER A 62 -6.98 1.65 -6.72
N VAL A 63 -6.90 1.18 -5.46
CA VAL A 63 -5.75 1.45 -4.59
C VAL A 63 -4.46 0.81 -5.12
N LEU A 64 -4.52 -0.42 -5.64
CA LEU A 64 -3.36 -1.07 -6.25
C LEU A 64 -2.91 -0.38 -7.53
N ASP A 65 -3.82 0.10 -8.36
CA ASP A 65 -3.47 0.83 -9.58
C ASP A 65 -2.74 2.14 -9.26
N ARG A 66 -3.19 2.85 -8.22
CA ARG A 66 -2.46 4.01 -7.68
C ARG A 66 -1.06 3.61 -7.18
N ALA A 67 -0.94 2.50 -6.46
CA ALA A 67 0.34 2.02 -5.93
C ALA A 67 1.31 1.67 -7.06
N ARG A 68 0.85 0.96 -8.10
CA ARG A 68 1.64 0.65 -9.30
C ARG A 68 2.10 1.90 -10.03
N ALA A 69 1.21 2.89 -10.19
CA ALA A 69 1.57 4.15 -10.82
C ALA A 69 2.65 4.90 -10.03
N SER A 70 2.56 4.93 -8.69
CA SER A 70 3.60 5.56 -7.86
C SER A 70 4.93 4.80 -7.93
N ALA A 71 4.88 3.48 -7.82
CA ALA A 71 6.06 2.62 -7.94
C ALA A 71 6.78 2.79 -9.29
N ARG A 72 6.02 2.87 -10.40
CA ARG A 72 6.56 3.11 -11.74
C ARG A 72 7.25 4.48 -11.82
N ARG A 73 6.58 5.54 -11.37
CA ARG A 73 7.18 6.90 -11.38
C ARG A 73 8.48 6.97 -10.59
N LYS A 74 8.52 6.36 -9.40
CA LYS A 74 9.75 6.31 -8.59
C LYS A 74 10.84 5.51 -9.27
N LEU A 75 10.51 4.34 -9.82
CA LEU A 75 11.46 3.52 -10.58
C LEU A 75 12.03 4.28 -11.78
N ASP A 76 11.19 5.02 -12.53
CA ASP A 76 11.63 5.80 -13.70
C ASP A 76 12.56 6.96 -13.30
N GLY A 77 12.39 7.51 -12.09
CA GLY A 77 13.27 8.54 -11.54
C GLY A 77 14.60 8.03 -10.99
N LEU A 78 14.76 6.72 -10.78
CA LEU A 78 16.00 6.13 -10.27
C LEU A 78 16.98 5.86 -11.43
N VAL A 79 18.01 6.70 -11.57
CA VAL A 79 19.06 6.55 -12.60
C VAL A 79 20.15 5.56 -12.19
N ASP A 80 20.44 5.46 -10.89
CA ASP A 80 21.49 4.57 -10.38
C ASP A 80 21.03 3.11 -10.37
N ARG A 81 21.84 2.22 -10.96
CA ARG A 81 21.50 0.80 -11.11
C ARG A 81 21.40 0.06 -9.77
N THR A 82 22.22 0.42 -8.80
CA THR A 82 22.21 -0.18 -7.46
C THR A 82 20.92 0.17 -6.74
N TRP A 83 20.50 1.44 -6.80
CA TRP A 83 19.26 1.91 -6.20
C TRP A 83 18.02 1.34 -6.89
N ARG A 84 18.03 1.21 -8.23
CA ARG A 84 16.96 0.51 -8.96
C ARG A 84 16.79 -0.93 -8.48
N THR A 85 17.91 -1.64 -8.31
CA THR A 85 17.91 -3.04 -7.87
C THR A 85 17.39 -3.16 -6.44
N ALA A 86 17.87 -2.31 -5.54
CA ALA A 86 17.42 -2.27 -4.15
C ALA A 86 15.92 -1.93 -4.04
N TYR A 87 15.45 -0.97 -4.84
CA TYR A 87 14.04 -0.57 -4.87
C TYR A 87 13.13 -1.71 -5.36
N LEU A 88 13.52 -2.40 -6.43
CA LEU A 88 12.78 -3.56 -6.96
C LEU A 88 12.77 -4.76 -6.00
N ALA A 89 13.75 -4.84 -5.08
CA ALA A 89 13.82 -5.90 -4.07
C ALA A 89 12.89 -5.67 -2.86
N LEU A 90 12.30 -4.48 -2.72
CA LEU A 90 11.34 -4.21 -1.65
C LEU A 90 10.07 -5.08 -1.83
N PRO A 91 9.54 -5.73 -0.77
CA PRO A 91 8.45 -6.68 -0.91
C PRO A 91 7.19 -6.11 -1.57
N GLU A 92 6.81 -4.88 -1.23
CA GLU A 92 5.66 -4.19 -1.82
C GLU A 92 5.90 -3.85 -3.29
N ILE A 93 7.12 -3.46 -3.67
CA ILE A 93 7.47 -3.13 -5.06
C ILE A 93 7.50 -4.40 -5.90
N HIS A 94 8.07 -5.48 -5.36
CA HIS A 94 8.04 -6.79 -5.98
C HIS A 94 6.60 -7.28 -6.19
N LYS A 95 5.70 -7.12 -5.20
CA LYS A 95 4.27 -7.44 -5.35
C LYS A 95 3.57 -6.58 -6.41
N LEU A 96 3.99 -5.33 -6.59
CA LEU A 96 3.33 -4.38 -7.50
C LEU A 96 3.82 -4.48 -8.94
N LEU A 97 5.12 -4.73 -9.13
CA LEU A 97 5.81 -4.64 -10.43
C LEU A 97 6.50 -5.94 -10.85
N GLY A 98 6.65 -6.91 -9.94
CA GLY A 98 7.12 -8.26 -10.27
C GLY A 98 6.09 -8.97 -11.14
N SER A 99 6.57 -9.57 -12.22
CA SER A 99 5.76 -10.30 -13.21
C SER A 99 5.22 -11.60 -12.63
#